data_AF-A0A6G1Q060-F1
#
_entry.id   AF-A0A6G1Q060-F1
#
_cell.length_a   1.000
_cell.length_b   1.000
_cell.length_c   1.000
_cell.angle_alpha   90.00
_cell.angle_beta   90.00
_cell.angle_gamma   90.00
#
_symmetry.space_group_name_H-M   'P 1'
#
loop_
_entity.id
_entity.type
_entity.pdbx_description
1 polymer ?
#
loop_
_entity_poly.entity_id
_entity_poly.type
_entity_poly.pdbx_seq_one_letter_code
_entity_poly.pdbx_strand_id
1 'polypeptide(L)'
;MGRAGCCCREAERLASPSLVRRFLPLLLLIIVLSCGAHLGECQVATPQCRIQKCTTDFVSLTSHLTPAVDAFHIEFCKALRSYSACTQRTAKSCRGNLVFHSAVLGISDLMSQRNCSRDGPTSSTHPEVHPEPCNYHSRTQHAHTHTHGHSHTHSHGHSHSRPGYLFCGLFGDPHLRTFKDSFQTCKVEGAWPLIDNDYLSVQVTNVPVVTGSSATATNKITIIFKPYEGCTDQRVYQAVTDNLPAAFDDGTVSSGDPIHTFAGADGATGKVRALWISERTPGRHVELHAGYIGVTVIVRQLGRYLTLAVRIPEELAQAYDATQDLQLCLNGCPSGERIDQGGHLPLPLFPPALGLQLQQLRWHNYASQTQDYPYGAMQDFSLEGAKDRCREKLEVRDIYFHSCVFDLLTTGDANFTVAAYSAQKDMESLHPHRDRWRIYPRDSATSALHSDSQPIKRLVLLLLCALSVALM
;
A
#
# COMPACT_ATOMS: atom_id res chain seq x y z
N MET A 1 -60.23 -7.55 -60.62
CA MET A 1 -60.62 -6.12 -60.71
C MET A 1 -61.13 -5.70 -59.34
N GLY A 2 -60.26 -5.10 -58.53
CA GLY A 2 -60.54 -4.78 -57.14
C GLY A 2 -60.95 -3.32 -56.99
N ARG A 3 -62.10 -3.08 -56.36
CA ARG A 3 -62.46 -1.84 -55.66
C ARG A 3 -63.81 -2.03 -54.98
N ALA A 4 -63.80 -2.12 -53.66
CA ALA A 4 -64.90 -1.74 -52.78
C ALA A 4 -64.28 -0.70 -51.82
N GLY A 5 -64.76 0.55 -51.72
CA GLY A 5 -66.14 1.03 -51.76
C GLY A 5 -66.71 0.87 -50.35
N CYS A 6 -66.71 1.94 -49.52
CA CYS A 6 -67.90 2.78 -49.22
C CYS A 6 -69.04 2.00 -48.54
N CYS A 7 -69.71 2.40 -47.46
CA CYS A 7 -69.89 3.65 -46.75
C CYS A 7 -70.53 3.39 -45.36
N CYS A 8 -70.31 4.33 -44.44
CA CYS A 8 -71.14 4.83 -43.31
C CYS A 8 -72.06 3.88 -42.50
N ARG A 9 -71.93 3.88 -41.15
CA ARG A 9 -72.80 4.60 -40.17
C ARG A 9 -72.40 4.25 -38.72
N GLU A 10 -72.73 5.14 -37.79
CA GLU A 10 -72.36 5.17 -36.36
C GLU A 10 -72.53 3.86 -35.56
N ALA A 11 -71.61 3.65 -34.61
CA ALA A 11 -71.91 3.07 -33.30
C ALA A 11 -70.81 3.44 -32.28
N GLU A 12 -71.22 4.05 -31.17
CA GLU A 12 -70.44 4.25 -29.95
C GLU A 12 -69.83 2.94 -29.43
N ARG A 13 -68.64 2.99 -28.80
CA ARG A 13 -68.40 2.54 -27.40
C ARG A 13 -66.91 2.36 -27.05
N LEU A 14 -66.54 3.08 -25.99
CA LEU A 14 -65.74 2.63 -24.84
C LEU A 14 -64.27 2.20 -25.06
N ALA A 15 -63.39 3.12 -24.66
CA ALA A 15 -62.00 2.88 -24.32
C ALA A 15 -61.83 1.72 -23.32
N SER A 16 -60.96 0.76 -23.65
CA SER A 16 -60.56 -0.30 -22.72
C SER A 16 -59.37 0.16 -21.86
N PRO A 17 -59.49 0.19 -20.52
CA PRO A 17 -58.50 0.77 -19.60
C PRO A 17 -57.29 -0.15 -19.32
N SER A 18 -57.05 -1.15 -20.17
CA SER A 18 -56.12 -2.26 -19.88
C SER A 18 -54.71 -2.06 -20.43
N LEU A 19 -54.51 -1.17 -21.42
CA LEU A 19 -53.19 -0.92 -22.00
C LEU A 19 -52.39 0.16 -21.24
N VAL A 20 -53.06 1.17 -20.68
CA VAL A 20 -52.40 2.26 -19.93
C VAL A 20 -51.82 1.79 -18.60
N ARG A 21 -52.41 0.74 -18.01
CA ARG A 21 -52.00 0.21 -16.68
C ARG A 21 -50.73 -0.64 -16.72
N ARG A 22 -50.32 -1.16 -17.89
CA ARG A 22 -49.10 -1.98 -18.04
C ARG A 22 -47.83 -1.15 -18.30
N PHE A 23 -47.97 0.05 -18.85
CA PHE A 23 -46.82 0.93 -19.11
C PHE A 23 -46.55 1.95 -17.99
N LEU A 24 -47.51 2.18 -17.09
CA LEU A 24 -47.33 3.04 -15.92
C LEU A 24 -46.18 2.61 -14.98
N PRO A 25 -45.99 1.31 -14.63
CA PRO A 25 -44.87 0.91 -13.78
C PRO A 25 -43.53 1.03 -14.51
N LEU A 26 -43.49 0.82 -15.84
CA LEU A 26 -42.27 0.97 -16.64
C LEU A 26 -41.88 2.45 -16.79
N LEU A 27 -42.87 3.33 -16.98
CA LEU A 27 -42.67 4.78 -17.03
C LEU A 27 -42.24 5.34 -15.68
N LEU A 28 -42.82 4.85 -14.57
CA LEU A 28 -42.38 5.19 -13.21
C LEU A 28 -40.97 4.68 -12.92
N LEU A 29 -40.61 3.48 -13.40
CA LEU A 29 -39.24 2.95 -13.26
C LEU A 29 -38.22 3.81 -14.03
N ILE A 30 -38.56 4.24 -15.25
CA ILE A 30 -37.72 5.13 -16.06
C ILE A 30 -37.62 6.51 -15.41
N ILE A 31 -38.71 7.05 -14.84
CA ILE A 31 -38.69 8.31 -14.10
C ILE A 31 -37.84 8.18 -12.84
N VAL A 32 -37.93 7.09 -12.08
CA VAL A 32 -37.09 6.83 -10.90
C VAL A 32 -35.62 6.63 -11.27
N LEU A 33 -35.32 5.95 -12.39
CA LEU A 33 -33.96 5.80 -12.91
C LEU A 33 -33.38 7.12 -13.43
N SER A 34 -34.23 7.98 -14.02
CA SER A 34 -33.82 9.31 -14.52
C SER A 34 -33.73 10.39 -13.42
N CYS A 35 -34.56 10.30 -12.36
CA CYS A 35 -34.45 11.15 -11.17
C CYS A 35 -33.36 10.66 -10.20
N GLY A 36 -33.05 9.36 -10.19
CA GLY A 36 -31.93 8.79 -9.43
C GLY A 36 -30.55 9.12 -10.02
N ALA A 37 -30.50 9.61 -11.26
CA ALA A 37 -29.27 9.96 -11.97
C ALA A 37 -28.84 11.43 -11.79
N HIS A 38 -29.50 12.24 -10.95
CA HIS A 38 -29.17 13.67 -10.77
C HIS A 38 -28.85 14.12 -9.34
N LEU A 39 -28.51 13.20 -8.44
CA LEU A 39 -27.89 13.52 -7.14
C LEU A 39 -26.50 12.90 -6.97
N GLY A 40 -25.80 12.68 -8.09
CA GLY A 40 -24.34 12.61 -8.09
C GLY A 40 -23.80 14.03 -8.17
N GLU A 41 -23.61 14.69 -7.03
CA GLU A 41 -22.62 15.76 -6.97
C GLU A 41 -21.28 15.15 -7.39
N CYS A 42 -20.89 15.36 -8.65
CA CYS A 42 -19.49 15.36 -9.03
C CYS A 42 -18.83 16.51 -8.26
N GLN A 43 -18.48 16.27 -6.99
CA GLN A 43 -17.43 17.02 -6.34
C GLN A 43 -16.12 16.59 -7.00
N VAL A 44 -15.86 17.18 -8.17
CA VAL A 44 -14.49 17.52 -8.52
C VAL A 44 -14.00 18.32 -7.32
N ALA A 45 -13.11 17.75 -6.51
CA ALA A 45 -12.48 18.44 -5.40
C ALA A 45 -11.59 19.55 -5.99
N THR A 46 -12.21 20.64 -6.42
CA THR A 46 -11.51 21.88 -6.68
C THR A 46 -10.85 22.29 -5.38
N PRO A 47 -9.55 22.66 -5.38
CA PRO A 47 -8.87 23.05 -4.15
C PRO A 47 -9.69 24.18 -3.50
N GLN A 48 -10.26 23.90 -2.33
CA GLN A 48 -11.25 24.78 -1.70
C GLN A 48 -10.59 26.12 -1.31
N CYS A 49 -11.26 27.23 -1.60
CA CYS A 49 -10.79 28.56 -1.22
C CYS A 49 -10.66 28.66 0.32
N ARG A 50 -9.44 28.89 0.83
CA ARG A 50 -9.14 28.90 2.29
C ARG A 50 -9.14 30.31 2.88
N ILE A 51 -9.86 31.26 2.28
CA ILE A 51 -9.86 32.67 2.74
C ILE A 51 -10.33 32.81 4.20
N GLN A 52 -11.35 32.07 4.62
CA GLN A 52 -11.87 32.13 5.99
C GLN A 52 -10.79 31.79 7.02
N LYS A 53 -9.95 30.79 6.73
CA LYS A 53 -8.82 30.43 7.59
C LYS A 53 -7.80 31.57 7.68
N CYS A 54 -7.43 32.17 6.55
CA CYS A 54 -6.51 33.32 6.54
C CYS A 54 -7.05 34.50 7.38
N THR A 55 -8.36 34.76 7.32
CA THR A 55 -9.01 35.82 8.11
C THR A 55 -9.01 35.48 9.60
N THR A 56 -9.37 34.24 9.97
CA THR A 56 -9.37 33.78 11.36
C THR A 56 -7.98 33.85 11.98
N ASP A 57 -6.94 33.45 11.25
CA ASP A 57 -5.56 33.50 11.70
C ASP A 57 -5.12 34.96 11.95
N PHE A 58 -5.49 35.90 11.06
CA PHE A 58 -5.19 37.32 11.24
C PHE A 58 -5.90 37.92 12.47
N VAL A 59 -7.17 37.59 12.68
CA VAL A 59 -7.92 38.06 13.86
C VAL A 59 -7.29 37.52 15.14
N SER A 60 -6.91 36.23 15.16
CA SER A 60 -6.22 35.60 16.30
C SER A 60 -4.88 36.28 16.63
N LEU A 61 -4.09 36.60 15.59
CA LEU A 61 -2.79 37.28 15.75
C LEU A 61 -2.91 38.72 16.25
N THR A 62 -4.08 39.34 16.10
CA THR A 62 -4.29 40.76 16.41
C THR A 62 -5.18 41.00 17.63
N SER A 63 -5.99 40.01 18.06
CA SER A 63 -6.95 40.14 19.17
C SER A 63 -6.30 40.45 20.52
N HIS A 64 -5.04 40.05 20.71
CA HIS A 64 -4.28 40.26 21.95
C HIS A 64 -3.42 41.53 21.93
N LEU A 65 -3.35 42.23 20.79
CA LEU A 65 -2.52 43.41 20.64
C LEU A 65 -3.22 44.65 21.23
N THR A 66 -2.65 45.21 22.30
CA THR A 66 -3.17 46.42 22.94
C THR A 66 -2.37 47.67 22.49
N PRO A 67 -3.03 48.84 22.27
CA PRO A 67 -2.36 50.06 21.82
C PRO A 67 -1.36 50.67 22.80
N ALA A 68 -1.28 50.15 24.02
CA ALA A 68 -0.47 50.70 25.12
C ALA A 68 0.97 50.15 25.17
N VAL A 69 1.40 49.37 24.17
CA VAL A 69 2.71 48.71 24.12
C VAL A 69 3.51 49.21 22.92
N ASP A 70 4.77 49.63 23.12
CA ASP A 70 5.66 50.19 22.09
C ASP A 70 5.92 49.25 20.89
N ALA A 71 5.61 47.95 21.02
CA ALA A 71 5.74 46.94 19.96
C ALA A 71 4.45 46.69 19.15
N PHE A 72 3.34 47.35 19.46
CA PHE A 72 2.03 47.14 18.82
C PHE A 72 2.08 47.31 17.30
N HIS A 73 2.74 48.37 16.84
CA HIS A 73 2.86 48.68 15.41
C HIS A 73 3.65 47.60 14.66
N ILE A 74 4.75 47.13 15.25
CA ILE A 74 5.63 46.12 14.66
C ILE A 74 4.92 44.78 14.55
N GLU A 75 4.26 44.31 15.62
CA GLU A 75 3.55 43.03 15.64
C GLU A 75 2.32 43.03 14.73
N PHE A 76 1.59 44.16 14.66
CA PHE A 76 0.48 44.31 13.75
C PHE A 76 0.93 44.26 12.27
N CYS A 77 2.05 44.92 11.93
CA CYS A 77 2.62 44.82 10.58
C CYS A 77 3.10 43.39 10.26
N LYS A 78 3.66 42.66 11.22
CA LYS A 78 4.02 41.24 11.04
C LYS A 78 2.78 40.38 10.76
N ALA A 79 1.68 40.60 11.48
CA ALA A 79 0.41 39.89 11.26
C ALA A 79 -0.21 40.21 9.89
N LEU A 80 -0.17 41.48 9.45
CA LEU A 80 -0.61 41.88 8.12
C LEU A 80 0.20 41.22 7.00
N ARG A 81 1.53 41.08 7.17
CA ARG A 81 2.36 40.35 6.19
C ARG A 81 1.98 38.87 6.11
N SER A 82 1.73 38.21 7.26
CA SER A 82 1.23 36.84 7.30
C SER A 82 -0.09 36.68 6.56
N TYR A 83 -1.02 37.62 6.77
CA TYR A 83 -2.31 37.61 6.12
C TYR A 83 -2.19 37.81 4.59
N SER A 84 -1.31 38.71 4.16
CA SER A 84 -0.96 38.90 2.74
C SER A 84 -0.38 37.64 2.10
N ALA A 85 0.57 36.97 2.78
CA ALA A 85 1.16 35.73 2.27
C ALA A 85 0.14 34.59 2.20
N CYS A 86 -0.73 34.44 3.21
CA CYS A 86 -1.78 33.43 3.23
C CYS A 86 -2.76 33.60 2.06
N THR A 87 -3.22 34.83 1.81
CA THR A 87 -4.12 35.13 0.70
C THR A 87 -3.47 34.85 -0.65
N GLN A 88 -2.19 35.19 -0.84
CA GLN A 88 -1.46 34.87 -2.08
C GLN A 88 -1.39 33.37 -2.38
N ARG A 89 -1.15 32.51 -1.37
CA ARG A 89 -1.06 31.04 -1.55
C ARG A 89 -2.38 30.42 -2.01
N THR A 90 -3.52 30.95 -1.54
CA THR A 90 -4.86 30.42 -1.90
C THR A 90 -5.51 31.15 -3.09
N ALA A 91 -4.84 32.13 -3.69
CA ALA A 91 -5.39 32.98 -4.74
C ALA A 91 -5.94 32.22 -5.96
N LYS A 92 -5.29 31.12 -6.38
CA LYS A 92 -5.73 30.30 -7.52
C LYS A 92 -7.11 29.67 -7.27
N SER A 93 -7.35 29.22 -6.05
CA SER A 93 -8.60 28.60 -5.59
C SER A 93 -9.70 29.61 -5.28
N CYS A 94 -9.35 30.87 -5.02
CA CYS A 94 -10.27 31.90 -4.54
C CYS A 94 -10.70 32.92 -5.61
N ARG A 95 -10.45 32.67 -6.91
CA ARG A 95 -10.69 33.63 -8.00
C ARG A 95 -12.12 34.21 -8.03
N GLY A 96 -13.13 33.40 -7.73
CA GLY A 96 -14.55 33.79 -7.71
C GLY A 96 -15.11 34.16 -6.34
N ASN A 97 -14.27 34.26 -5.30
CA ASN A 97 -14.74 34.50 -3.93
C ASN A 97 -14.70 36.00 -3.58
N LEU A 98 -15.86 36.60 -3.31
CA LEU A 98 -15.95 38.03 -2.97
C LEU A 98 -15.20 38.38 -1.66
N VAL A 99 -15.26 37.51 -0.65
CA VAL A 99 -14.56 37.71 0.64
C VAL A 99 -13.05 37.76 0.44
N PHE A 100 -12.51 36.96 -0.48
CA PHE A 100 -11.10 37.00 -0.85
C PHE A 100 -10.70 38.35 -1.45
N HIS A 101 -11.46 38.86 -2.43
CA HIS A 101 -11.15 40.15 -3.05
C HIS A 101 -11.27 41.31 -2.06
N SER A 102 -12.30 41.30 -1.21
CA SER A 102 -12.45 42.27 -0.12
C SER A 102 -11.28 42.22 0.87
N ALA A 103 -10.81 41.01 1.22
CA ALA A 103 -9.65 40.84 2.10
C ALA A 103 -8.36 41.35 1.47
N VAL A 104 -8.10 41.08 0.19
CA VAL A 104 -6.90 41.56 -0.51
C VAL A 104 -6.86 43.09 -0.55
N LEU A 105 -8.00 43.73 -0.83
CA LEU A 105 -8.12 45.19 -0.79
C LEU A 105 -7.91 45.74 0.64
N GLY A 106 -8.53 45.12 1.64
CA GLY A 106 -8.38 45.50 3.05
C GLY A 106 -6.94 45.37 3.55
N ILE A 107 -6.21 44.32 3.14
CA ILE A 107 -4.79 44.16 3.46
C ILE A 107 -3.97 45.31 2.87
N SER A 108 -4.21 45.66 1.60
CA SER A 108 -3.48 46.75 0.94
C SER A 108 -3.73 48.10 1.61
N ASP A 109 -4.98 48.38 1.99
CA ASP A 109 -5.37 49.59 2.70
C ASP A 109 -4.73 49.66 4.10
N LEU A 110 -4.82 48.58 4.89
CA LEU A 110 -4.21 48.51 6.22
C LEU A 110 -2.68 48.64 6.19
N MET A 111 -2.02 48.06 5.18
CA MET A 111 -0.57 48.22 4.97
C MET A 111 -0.20 49.68 4.70
N SER A 112 -0.99 50.39 3.89
CA SER A 112 -0.77 51.80 3.57
C SER A 112 -1.07 52.71 4.76
N GLN A 113 -2.20 52.50 5.45
CA GLN A 113 -2.60 53.32 6.60
C GLN A 113 -1.58 53.28 7.74
N ARG A 114 -0.87 52.16 7.89
CA ARG A 114 0.10 51.95 8.95
C ARG A 114 1.55 52.01 8.50
N ASN A 115 1.84 52.40 7.26
CA ASN A 115 3.21 52.44 6.73
C ASN A 115 3.99 51.13 6.97
N CYS A 116 3.33 49.98 6.82
CA CYS A 116 3.99 48.69 6.95
C CYS A 116 4.81 48.40 5.69
N SER A 117 6.10 48.07 5.83
CA SER A 117 6.88 47.52 4.71
C SER A 117 6.27 46.21 4.22
N ARG A 118 6.24 45.97 2.90
CA ARG A 118 5.77 44.69 2.33
C ARG A 118 6.75 43.55 2.61
N ASP A 119 8.02 43.88 2.75
CA ASP A 119 9.10 42.94 3.06
C ASP A 119 9.43 42.99 4.56
N GLY A 120 9.73 41.82 5.13
CA GLY A 120 10.08 41.66 6.55
C GLY A 120 9.45 40.41 7.19
N PRO A 121 9.71 40.18 8.50
CA PRO A 121 9.21 39.00 9.19
C PRO A 121 7.68 38.97 9.24
N THR A 122 7.12 37.77 9.16
CA THR A 122 5.69 37.46 9.28
C THR A 122 5.39 36.92 10.67
N SER A 123 4.27 37.29 11.27
CA SER A 123 3.83 36.75 12.56
C SER A 123 3.42 35.29 12.39
N SER A 124 4.08 34.39 13.10
CA SER A 124 3.88 32.95 12.98
C SER A 124 2.88 32.47 14.03
N THR A 125 1.71 32.00 13.60
CA THR A 125 0.86 31.10 14.41
C THR A 125 1.40 29.67 14.41
N HIS A 126 2.42 29.39 13.61
CA HIS A 126 3.22 28.19 13.79
C HIS A 126 4.10 28.44 15.01
N PRO A 127 4.14 27.54 16.01
CA PRO A 127 5.26 27.51 16.95
C PRO A 127 6.55 27.70 16.15
N GLU A 128 7.59 28.31 16.73
CA GLU A 128 8.94 28.03 16.26
C GLU A 128 9.04 26.50 16.18
N VAL A 129 8.93 25.96 14.96
CA VAL A 129 9.25 24.58 14.71
C VAL A 129 10.76 24.60 14.82
N HIS A 130 11.23 24.41 16.05
CA HIS A 130 12.47 23.67 16.25
C HIS A 130 12.41 22.53 15.24
N PRO A 131 13.35 22.47 14.28
CA PRO A 131 13.33 21.47 13.22
C PRO A 131 13.06 20.13 13.88
N GLU A 132 11.87 19.58 13.67
CA GLU A 132 11.51 18.33 14.31
C GLU A 132 12.53 17.32 13.81
N PRO A 133 13.25 16.62 14.70
CA PRO A 133 14.37 15.82 14.28
C PRO A 133 13.89 14.88 13.18
N CYS A 134 14.58 14.89 12.04
CA CYS A 134 14.27 14.03 10.90
C CYS A 134 14.44 12.55 11.23
N ASN A 135 14.63 12.16 12.49
CA ASN A 135 14.53 10.79 12.95
C ASN A 135 13.10 10.49 13.36
N TYR A 136 12.48 9.52 12.70
CA TYR A 136 11.19 8.99 13.10
C TYR A 136 11.15 8.57 14.58
N HIS A 137 12.18 7.88 15.07
CA HIS A 137 12.25 7.41 16.45
C HIS A 137 12.37 8.57 17.46
N SER A 138 13.13 9.62 17.13
CA SER A 138 13.23 10.79 18.00
C SER A 138 11.89 11.54 18.03
N ARG A 139 11.23 11.72 16.88
CA ARG A 139 9.91 12.34 16.78
C ARG A 139 8.87 11.64 17.67
N THR A 140 8.74 10.32 17.53
CA THR A 140 7.79 9.54 18.32
C THR A 140 8.07 9.62 19.84
N GLN A 141 9.34 9.68 20.27
CA GLN A 141 9.68 9.85 21.68
C GLN A 141 9.32 11.25 22.24
N HIS A 142 9.47 12.30 21.44
CA HIS A 142 9.13 13.67 21.84
C HIS A 142 7.62 13.93 21.87
N ALA A 143 6.85 13.35 20.95
CA ALA A 143 5.39 13.45 20.94
C ALA A 143 4.74 12.91 22.24
N HIS A 144 5.38 11.94 22.90
CA HIS A 144 4.89 11.35 24.16
C HIS A 144 5.39 12.06 25.44
N THR A 145 6.34 13.00 25.35
CA THR A 145 6.83 13.75 26.52
C THR A 145 6.10 15.07 26.76
N HIS A 146 5.37 15.59 25.77
CA HIS A 146 4.64 16.86 25.87
C HIS A 146 3.16 16.74 26.28
N THR A 147 2.64 15.54 26.56
CA THR A 147 1.24 15.32 26.98
C THR A 147 1.01 15.29 28.50
N HIS A 148 2.00 15.60 29.33
CA HIS A 148 1.81 15.73 30.78
C HIS A 148 1.89 17.17 31.26
N GLY A 149 0.73 17.81 31.27
CA GLY A 149 0.56 19.14 31.84
C GLY A 149 -0.80 19.38 32.46
N HIS A 150 -1.47 18.38 33.07
CA HIS A 150 -2.41 18.62 34.18
C HIS A 150 -2.56 17.37 35.07
N SER A 151 -2.38 17.61 36.37
CA SER A 151 -2.52 16.73 37.53
C SER A 151 -3.68 15.74 37.42
N HIS A 152 -3.41 14.44 37.66
CA HIS A 152 -4.11 13.61 38.65
C HIS A 152 -3.29 12.33 38.89
N THR A 153 -2.99 12.06 40.16
CA THR A 153 -2.26 10.88 40.63
C THR A 153 -3.08 9.60 40.43
N HIS A 154 -2.78 8.85 39.37
CA HIS A 154 -3.00 7.42 39.33
C HIS A 154 -1.77 6.72 38.73
N SER A 155 -1.13 5.93 39.59
CA SER A 155 -0.03 5.03 39.23
C SER A 155 -0.53 3.95 38.27
N HIS A 156 -0.34 4.17 36.98
CA HIS A 156 -0.23 3.10 35.99
C HIS A 156 1.09 3.27 35.26
N GLY A 157 1.96 2.25 35.36
CA GLY A 157 3.23 2.22 34.65
C GLY A 157 3.00 2.32 33.15
N HIS A 158 3.25 3.49 32.58
CA HIS A 158 3.31 3.68 31.13
C HIS A 158 4.57 2.99 30.62
N SER A 159 4.39 1.72 30.24
CA SER A 159 5.26 1.04 29.28
C SER A 159 5.54 1.98 28.12
N HIS A 160 6.82 2.24 27.84
CA HIS A 160 7.26 2.91 26.63
C HIS A 160 6.74 2.13 25.41
N SER A 161 5.58 2.47 24.86
CA SER A 161 5.06 1.81 23.67
C SER A 161 5.94 2.20 22.49
N ARG A 162 6.91 1.35 22.18
CA ARG A 162 7.67 1.45 20.93
C ARG A 162 6.66 1.47 19.76
N PRO A 163 6.90 2.30 18.72
CA PRO A 163 6.01 2.33 17.57
C PRO A 163 5.86 0.91 17.00
N GLY A 164 4.60 0.50 16.80
CA GLY A 164 4.28 -0.76 16.16
C GLY A 164 4.79 -0.75 14.73
N TYR A 165 5.44 -1.83 14.31
CA TYR A 165 5.89 -2.00 12.92
C TYR A 165 5.03 -3.07 12.25
N LEU A 166 4.90 -2.96 10.94
CA LEU A 166 4.28 -3.95 10.07
C LEU A 166 5.28 -4.40 9.02
N PHE A 167 5.06 -5.61 8.51
CA PHE A 167 5.90 -6.23 7.49
C PHE A 167 5.05 -6.61 6.27
N CYS A 168 5.55 -6.32 5.08
CA CYS A 168 5.01 -6.83 3.83
C CYS A 168 6.13 -7.46 2.99
N GLY A 169 5.85 -8.55 2.27
CA GLY A 169 6.82 -9.21 1.40
C GLY A 169 6.18 -9.71 0.11
N LEU A 170 6.94 -9.64 -0.99
CA LEU A 170 6.57 -10.14 -2.31
C LEU A 170 7.75 -10.92 -2.91
N PHE A 171 7.53 -12.18 -3.29
CA PHE A 171 8.55 -13.07 -3.84
C PHE A 171 7.90 -14.19 -4.65
N GLY A 172 8.67 -14.98 -5.39
CA GLY A 172 8.12 -16.15 -6.08
C GLY A 172 7.09 -15.78 -7.14
N ASP A 173 6.03 -16.59 -7.25
CA ASP A 173 4.99 -16.43 -8.26
C ASP A 173 3.74 -15.62 -7.85
N PRO A 174 3.91 -14.29 -7.83
CA PRO A 174 4.16 -13.54 -6.62
C PRO A 174 3.30 -14.01 -5.44
N HIS A 175 3.99 -14.60 -4.48
CA HIS A 175 3.55 -14.81 -3.12
C HIS A 175 3.62 -13.50 -2.33
N LEU A 176 2.47 -13.07 -1.81
CA LEU A 176 2.29 -11.85 -1.05
C LEU A 176 2.03 -12.16 0.42
N ARG A 177 2.89 -11.65 1.30
CA ARG A 177 2.60 -11.49 2.72
C ARG A 177 2.21 -10.05 3.00
N THR A 178 0.95 -9.84 3.39
CA THR A 178 0.39 -8.52 3.72
C THR A 178 0.81 -8.03 5.12
N PHE A 179 0.58 -6.75 5.41
CA PHE A 179 0.75 -6.16 6.74
C PHE A 179 -0.08 -6.81 7.85
N LYS A 180 -1.18 -7.49 7.48
CA LYS A 180 -2.04 -8.23 8.40
C LYS A 180 -1.57 -9.67 8.63
N ASP A 181 -0.36 -10.01 8.17
CA ASP A 181 0.17 -11.38 8.17
C ASP A 181 -0.68 -12.39 7.37
N SER A 182 -1.57 -11.91 6.50
CA SER A 182 -2.25 -12.79 5.54
C SER A 182 -1.31 -13.11 4.39
N PHE A 183 -1.31 -14.38 3.97
CA PHE A 183 -0.49 -14.89 2.89
C PHE A 183 -1.39 -15.26 1.71
N GLN A 184 -1.02 -14.82 0.51
CA GLN A 184 -1.80 -14.99 -0.73
C GLN A 184 -0.85 -15.27 -1.89
N THR A 185 -1.32 -15.97 -2.90
CA THR A 185 -0.57 -16.20 -4.15
C THR A 185 -1.37 -15.63 -5.29
N CYS A 186 -0.75 -14.76 -6.07
CA CYS A 186 -1.47 -13.84 -6.92
C CYS A 186 -0.96 -13.91 -8.35
N LYS A 187 -1.86 -13.82 -9.33
CA LYS A 187 -1.47 -13.62 -10.72
C LYS A 187 -0.93 -12.20 -10.91
N VAL A 188 -1.76 -11.19 -10.64
CA VAL A 188 -1.42 -9.74 -10.64
C VAL A 188 -0.44 -9.37 -11.77
N GLU A 189 -0.80 -9.75 -12.99
CA GLU A 189 -0.02 -9.49 -14.20
C GLU A 189 0.00 -7.99 -14.51
N GLY A 190 1.14 -7.46 -14.97
CA GLY A 190 1.30 -6.04 -15.24
C GLY A 190 1.66 -5.23 -13.99
N ALA A 191 1.27 -3.96 -13.97
CA ALA A 191 1.68 -3.00 -12.95
C ALA A 191 0.67 -2.92 -11.78
N TRP A 192 1.15 -3.11 -10.55
CA TRP A 192 0.31 -3.13 -9.34
C TRP A 192 0.90 -2.31 -8.19
N PRO A 193 0.07 -1.54 -7.45
CA PRO A 193 0.48 -0.81 -6.27
C PRO A 193 0.55 -1.74 -5.04
N LEU A 194 1.75 -1.93 -4.50
CA LEU A 194 1.94 -2.64 -3.23
C LEU A 194 1.60 -1.76 -2.04
N ILE A 195 2.11 -0.53 -2.06
CA ILE A 195 1.87 0.50 -1.06
C ILE A 195 1.57 1.78 -1.82
N ASP A 196 0.52 2.48 -1.44
CA ASP A 196 0.26 3.84 -1.91
C ASP A 196 -0.42 4.63 -0.78
N ASN A 197 0.40 5.29 0.03
CA ASN A 197 -0.04 6.06 1.19
C ASN A 197 0.54 7.49 1.13
N ASP A 198 0.32 8.33 2.12
CA ASP A 198 0.74 9.74 2.09
C ASP A 198 2.26 9.95 1.97
N TYR A 199 3.07 8.94 2.26
CA TYR A 199 4.53 9.05 2.40
C TYR A 199 5.33 8.23 1.37
N LEU A 200 4.75 7.14 0.88
CA LEU A 200 5.46 6.13 0.11
C LEU A 200 4.53 5.53 -0.96
N SER A 201 5.01 5.45 -2.19
CA SER A 201 4.38 4.64 -3.24
C SER A 201 5.35 3.55 -3.68
N VAL A 202 4.92 2.29 -3.62
CA VAL A 202 5.67 1.12 -4.09
C VAL A 202 4.86 0.43 -5.17
N GLN A 203 5.41 0.38 -6.37
CA GLN A 203 4.78 -0.22 -7.54
C GLN A 203 5.66 -1.35 -8.07
N VAL A 204 5.04 -2.48 -8.40
CA VAL A 204 5.71 -3.63 -9.00
C VAL A 204 5.14 -3.91 -10.37
N THR A 205 5.94 -4.49 -11.26
CA THR A 205 5.46 -5.06 -12.52
C THR A 205 5.75 -6.55 -12.53
N ASN A 206 4.71 -7.37 -12.73
CA ASN A 206 4.83 -8.81 -12.80
C ASN A 206 4.58 -9.29 -14.24
N VAL A 207 5.39 -10.24 -14.69
CA VAL A 207 5.31 -10.83 -16.03
C VAL A 207 5.12 -12.34 -15.93
N PRO A 208 4.36 -12.98 -16.85
CA PRO A 208 4.24 -14.43 -16.87
C PRO A 208 5.61 -15.11 -16.98
N VAL A 209 5.87 -16.11 -16.14
CA VAL A 209 7.13 -16.86 -16.15
C VAL A 209 7.18 -17.81 -17.35
N VAL A 210 6.04 -18.41 -17.66
CA VAL A 210 5.83 -19.29 -18.82
C VAL A 210 4.59 -18.81 -19.56
N THR A 211 4.66 -18.74 -20.89
CA THR A 211 3.53 -18.31 -21.74
C THR A 211 2.30 -19.18 -21.48
N GLY A 212 1.18 -18.56 -21.11
CA GLY A 212 -0.09 -19.25 -20.84
C GLY A 212 -0.24 -19.82 -19.43
N SER A 213 0.78 -19.70 -18.56
CA SER A 213 0.67 -20.04 -17.14
C SER A 213 0.07 -18.89 -16.32
N SER A 214 -0.58 -19.23 -15.20
CA SER A 214 -0.99 -18.24 -14.19
C SER A 214 0.17 -17.74 -13.32
N ALA A 215 1.32 -18.44 -13.35
CA ALA A 215 2.52 -18.04 -12.62
C ALA A 215 3.16 -16.82 -13.26
N THR A 216 3.21 -15.71 -12.53
CA THR A 216 3.93 -14.50 -12.91
C THR A 216 5.10 -14.27 -11.96
N ALA A 217 6.02 -13.36 -12.26
CA ALA A 217 7.06 -12.97 -11.33
C ALA A 217 7.47 -11.51 -11.55
N THR A 218 7.96 -10.85 -10.50
CA THR A 218 8.28 -9.43 -10.54
C THR A 218 9.57 -9.16 -11.33
N ASN A 219 9.49 -8.31 -12.36
CA ASN A 219 10.66 -7.91 -13.16
C ASN A 219 11.01 -6.41 -13.04
N LYS A 220 10.17 -5.62 -12.37
CA LYS A 220 10.39 -4.20 -12.13
C LYS A 220 9.80 -3.79 -10.79
N ILE A 221 10.55 -3.00 -10.05
CA ILE A 221 10.13 -2.38 -8.79
C ILE A 221 10.40 -0.89 -8.91
N THR A 222 9.41 -0.06 -8.59
CA THR A 222 9.55 1.40 -8.49
C THR A 222 9.09 1.84 -7.10
N ILE A 223 9.94 2.58 -6.39
CA ILE A 223 9.68 3.10 -5.06
C ILE A 223 9.80 4.61 -5.11
N ILE A 224 8.74 5.32 -4.73
CA ILE A 224 8.70 6.77 -4.67
C ILE A 224 8.61 7.17 -3.21
N PHE A 225 9.68 7.76 -2.70
CA PHE A 225 9.67 8.46 -1.41
C PHE A 225 9.10 9.85 -1.65
N LYS A 226 7.88 10.10 -1.15
CA LYS A 226 7.18 11.38 -1.31
C LYS A 226 7.95 12.48 -0.53
N PRO A 227 7.88 13.75 -0.97
CA PRO A 227 8.62 14.82 -0.31
C PRO A 227 8.16 14.96 1.15
N TYR A 228 9.12 15.17 2.04
CA TYR A 228 8.86 15.38 3.47
C TYR A 228 9.57 16.67 3.90
N GLU A 229 8.76 17.68 4.23
CA GLU A 229 9.22 19.04 4.53
C GLU A 229 10.30 19.03 5.63
N GLY A 230 11.42 19.71 5.35
CA GLY A 230 12.55 19.79 6.27
C GLY A 230 13.46 18.55 6.32
N CYS A 231 13.11 17.44 5.67
CA CYS A 231 13.92 16.21 5.72
C CYS A 231 14.40 15.73 4.37
N THR A 232 13.54 15.59 3.36
CA THR A 232 13.97 15.13 2.03
C THR A 232 13.02 15.62 0.95
N ASP A 233 13.59 15.97 -0.19
CA ASP A 233 12.84 16.09 -1.45
C ASP A 233 12.35 14.71 -1.89
N GLN A 234 11.44 14.69 -2.88
CA GLN A 234 11.00 13.46 -3.51
C GLN A 234 12.19 12.71 -4.12
N ARG A 235 12.25 11.40 -3.89
CA ARG A 235 13.24 10.51 -4.54
C ARG A 235 12.57 9.30 -5.15
N VAL A 236 13.08 8.88 -6.30
CA VAL A 236 12.57 7.71 -7.01
C VAL A 236 13.68 6.68 -7.11
N TYR A 237 13.37 5.47 -6.68
CA TYR A 237 14.21 4.30 -6.89
C TYR A 237 13.53 3.38 -7.90
N GLN A 238 14.29 2.88 -8.87
CA GLN A 238 13.79 1.90 -9.83
C GLN A 238 14.80 0.78 -10.01
N ALA A 239 14.32 -0.44 -9.89
CA ALA A 239 15.05 -1.65 -10.20
C ALA A 239 14.32 -2.43 -11.29
N VAL A 240 15.07 -3.02 -12.21
CA VAL A 240 14.57 -3.96 -13.21
C VAL A 240 15.44 -5.21 -13.20
N THR A 241 14.95 -6.31 -13.75
CA THR A 241 15.78 -7.50 -13.98
C THR A 241 17.09 -7.12 -14.68
N ASP A 242 18.20 -7.62 -14.15
CA ASP A 242 19.59 -7.40 -14.59
C ASP A 242 20.12 -5.98 -14.34
N ASN A 243 19.35 -5.11 -13.69
CA ASN A 243 19.78 -3.79 -13.26
C ASN A 243 19.17 -3.42 -11.91
N LEU A 244 19.93 -3.75 -10.86
CA LEU A 244 19.63 -3.40 -9.46
C LEU A 244 20.62 -2.32 -8.99
N PRO A 245 20.35 -1.02 -9.21
CA PRO A 245 21.29 0.05 -8.87
C PRO A 245 21.37 0.28 -7.36
N ALA A 246 22.53 0.75 -6.90
CA ALA A 246 22.75 1.24 -5.54
C ALA A 246 22.52 2.76 -5.39
N ALA A 247 21.73 3.34 -6.29
CA ALA A 247 21.43 4.76 -6.37
C ALA A 247 19.97 5.01 -6.78
N PHE A 248 19.45 6.20 -6.49
CA PHE A 248 18.21 6.73 -7.03
C PHE A 248 18.35 7.00 -8.54
N ASP A 249 17.23 7.26 -9.20
CA ASP A 249 17.16 7.52 -10.65
C ASP A 249 18.02 8.71 -11.11
N ASP A 250 18.20 9.70 -10.24
CA ASP A 250 19.09 10.84 -10.43
C ASP A 250 20.57 10.57 -10.12
N GLY A 251 20.93 9.33 -9.75
CA GLY A 251 22.29 8.91 -9.41
C GLY A 251 22.73 9.23 -7.99
N THR A 252 21.88 9.84 -7.17
CA THR A 252 22.19 10.07 -5.75
C THR A 252 22.05 8.79 -4.93
N VAL A 253 22.89 8.59 -3.91
CA VAL A 253 22.81 7.42 -3.00
C VAL A 253 22.07 7.73 -1.71
N SER A 254 21.74 9.00 -1.49
CA SER A 254 21.10 9.49 -0.28
C SER A 254 20.54 10.89 -0.47
N SER A 255 19.55 11.23 0.34
CA SER A 255 18.83 12.50 0.33
C SER A 255 18.55 12.98 1.74
N GLY A 256 18.53 14.30 1.92
CA GLY A 256 18.24 14.94 3.19
C GLY A 256 19.43 15.16 4.10
N ASP A 257 19.24 16.07 5.06
CA ASP A 257 20.25 16.39 6.06
C ASP A 257 20.51 15.23 7.04
N PRO A 258 21.69 15.16 7.66
CA PRO A 258 22.02 14.13 8.65
C PRO A 258 21.05 14.14 9.84
N ILE A 259 20.39 13.00 10.06
CA ILE A 259 19.49 12.74 11.19
C ILE A 259 20.25 12.65 12.52
N HIS A 260 21.47 12.08 12.53
CA HIS A 260 22.33 11.94 13.72
C HIS A 260 23.82 11.94 13.34
N THR A 261 24.66 12.47 14.24
CA THR A 261 26.11 12.21 14.27
C THR A 261 26.39 11.09 15.28
N PHE A 262 26.81 9.92 14.82
CA PHE A 262 27.36 8.88 15.69
C PHE A 262 28.87 9.03 15.76
N ALA A 263 29.43 9.08 16.98
CA ALA A 263 30.86 8.91 17.18
C ALA A 263 31.15 7.39 17.16
N GLY A 264 31.86 6.93 16.13
CA GLY A 264 32.38 5.56 16.10
C GLY A 264 33.40 5.34 17.21
N ALA A 265 33.61 4.07 17.59
CA ALA A 265 34.61 3.66 18.59
C ALA A 265 36.05 4.03 18.20
N ASP A 266 36.25 4.42 16.95
CA ASP A 266 37.46 4.90 16.28
C ASP A 266 37.54 6.44 16.18
N GLY A 267 36.61 7.17 16.79
CA GLY A 267 36.58 8.64 16.73
C GLY A 267 36.08 9.21 15.40
N ALA A 268 35.62 8.37 14.47
CA ALA A 268 35.01 8.81 13.22
C ALA A 268 33.57 9.27 13.45
N THR A 269 33.24 10.50 13.08
CA THR A 269 31.86 11.03 13.15
C THR A 269 31.07 10.60 11.91
N GLY A 270 30.22 9.58 12.06
CA GLY A 270 29.32 9.11 11.02
C GLY A 270 28.01 9.92 11.00
N LYS A 271 27.69 10.53 9.85
CA LYS A 271 26.42 11.24 9.61
C LYS A 271 25.40 10.26 9.00
N VAL A 272 24.37 9.86 9.74
CA VAL A 272 23.27 9.04 9.19
C VAL A 272 22.29 9.97 8.49
N ARG A 273 22.14 9.84 7.17
CA ARG A 273 21.28 10.73 6.34
C ARG A 273 19.80 10.39 6.47
N ALA A 274 18.91 11.27 6.02
CA ALA A 274 17.47 11.05 6.16
C ALA A 274 16.96 9.85 5.37
N LEU A 275 17.44 9.74 4.14
CA LEU A 275 17.13 8.67 3.22
C LEU A 275 18.46 8.20 2.58
N TRP A 276 18.74 6.91 2.57
CA TRP A 276 19.94 6.37 1.91
C TRP A 276 19.75 4.96 1.39
N ILE A 277 20.58 4.58 0.42
CA ILE A 277 20.65 3.24 -0.16
C ILE A 277 21.96 2.59 0.28
N SER A 278 21.87 1.32 0.70
CA SER A 278 22.99 0.49 1.12
C SER A 278 23.08 -0.73 0.21
N GLU A 279 24.16 -0.86 -0.54
CA GLU A 279 24.43 -2.05 -1.36
C GLU A 279 25.06 -3.13 -0.49
N ARG A 280 24.33 -4.23 -0.28
CA ARG A 280 24.80 -5.37 0.51
C ARG A 280 25.56 -6.37 -0.36
N THR A 281 25.05 -6.60 -1.56
CA THR A 281 25.67 -7.47 -2.56
C THR A 281 25.57 -6.78 -3.91
N PRO A 282 26.71 -6.50 -4.57
CA PRO A 282 26.72 -5.77 -5.83
C PRO A 282 25.76 -6.32 -6.87
N GLY A 283 24.87 -5.45 -7.35
CA GLY A 283 23.86 -5.77 -8.38
C GLY A 283 22.84 -6.86 -8.01
N ARG A 284 22.78 -7.30 -6.73
CA ARG A 284 21.90 -8.40 -6.30
C ARG A 284 21.10 -8.12 -5.04
N HIS A 285 21.57 -7.26 -4.15
CA HIS A 285 20.89 -6.96 -2.90
C HIS A 285 21.16 -5.53 -2.45
N VAL A 286 20.10 -4.73 -2.40
CA VAL A 286 20.13 -3.38 -1.87
C VAL A 286 19.10 -3.21 -0.75
N GLU A 287 19.42 -2.35 0.21
CA GLU A 287 18.54 -1.93 1.28
C GLU A 287 18.34 -0.42 1.19
N LEU A 288 17.09 0.03 1.15
CA LEU A 288 16.72 1.44 1.19
C LEU A 288 16.22 1.76 2.59
N HIS A 289 16.79 2.80 3.20
CA HIS A 289 16.48 3.20 4.56
C HIS A 289 15.96 4.64 4.55
N ALA A 290 14.69 4.82 4.90
CA ALA A 290 14.06 6.12 5.09
C ALA A 290 13.87 6.38 6.59
N GLY A 291 14.95 6.81 7.24
CA GLY A 291 14.98 7.04 8.69
C GLY A 291 13.98 8.09 9.18
N TYR A 292 13.58 9.02 8.31
CA TYR A 292 12.61 10.09 8.63
C TYR A 292 11.15 9.64 8.75
N ILE A 293 10.84 8.46 8.21
CA ILE A 293 9.54 7.78 8.31
C ILE A 293 9.67 6.36 8.87
N GLY A 294 10.85 5.98 9.36
CA GLY A 294 11.09 4.65 9.95
C GLY A 294 10.92 3.48 8.97
N VAL A 295 10.97 3.72 7.66
CA VAL A 295 10.76 2.69 6.64
C VAL A 295 12.08 2.05 6.23
N THR A 296 12.07 0.73 6.09
CA THR A 296 13.16 -0.03 5.46
C THR A 296 12.58 -0.87 4.33
N VAL A 297 13.22 -0.82 3.16
CA VAL A 297 12.86 -1.65 2.00
C VAL A 297 14.06 -2.47 1.55
N ILE A 298 13.89 -3.78 1.40
CA ILE A 298 14.90 -4.68 0.84
C ILE A 298 14.46 -5.05 -0.57
N VAL A 299 15.37 -4.90 -1.54
CA VAL A 299 15.19 -5.37 -2.91
C VAL A 299 16.32 -6.33 -3.26
N ARG A 300 15.97 -7.50 -3.80
CA ARG A 300 16.93 -8.47 -4.30
C ARG A 300 16.60 -8.92 -5.70
N GLN A 301 17.65 -9.24 -6.47
CA GLN A 301 17.52 -10.00 -7.71
C GLN A 301 17.95 -11.44 -7.48
N LEU A 302 17.06 -12.38 -7.76
CA LEU A 302 17.27 -13.82 -7.59
C LEU A 302 16.90 -14.52 -8.89
N GLY A 303 17.90 -15.05 -9.58
CA GLY A 303 17.75 -15.48 -10.96
C GLY A 303 17.34 -14.29 -11.83
N ARG A 304 16.17 -14.40 -12.48
CA ARG A 304 15.64 -13.40 -13.42
C ARG A 304 14.60 -12.46 -12.81
N TYR A 305 14.28 -12.61 -11.53
CA TYR A 305 13.16 -11.91 -10.91
C TYR A 305 13.60 -11.17 -9.65
N LEU A 306 12.78 -10.21 -9.27
CA LEU A 306 13.00 -9.36 -8.12
C LEU A 306 12.14 -9.82 -6.95
N THR A 307 12.68 -9.71 -5.73
CA THR A 307 11.92 -9.87 -4.49
C THR A 307 11.93 -8.56 -3.72
N LEU A 308 10.87 -8.31 -2.96
CA LEU A 308 10.69 -7.10 -2.16
C LEU A 308 10.28 -7.48 -0.74
N ALA A 309 10.87 -6.80 0.25
CA ALA A 309 10.39 -6.81 1.62
C ALA A 309 10.37 -5.40 2.20
N VAL A 310 9.31 -5.06 2.94
CA VAL A 310 9.09 -3.72 3.50
C VAL A 310 8.79 -3.82 4.98
N ARG A 311 9.46 -2.99 5.78
CA ARG A 311 9.10 -2.69 7.17
C ARG A 311 8.64 -1.25 7.26
N ILE A 312 7.47 -1.02 7.82
CA ILE A 312 6.85 0.32 7.93
C ILE A 312 6.18 0.48 9.30
N PRO A 313 6.20 1.67 9.92
CA PRO A 313 5.40 1.93 11.12
C PRO A 313 3.90 1.79 10.83
N GLU A 314 3.16 1.22 11.78
CA GLU A 314 1.72 0.94 11.65
C GLU A 314 0.91 2.20 11.32
N GLU A 315 1.21 3.32 11.99
CA GLU A 315 0.55 4.60 11.77
C GLU A 315 0.74 5.14 10.34
N LEU A 316 1.90 4.92 9.72
CA LEU A 316 2.16 5.37 8.35
C LEU A 316 1.55 4.42 7.33
N ALA A 317 1.51 3.12 7.62
CA ALA A 317 0.82 2.15 6.77
C ALA A 317 -0.69 2.40 6.69
N GLN A 318 -1.27 3.06 7.71
CA GLN A 318 -2.70 3.38 7.79
C GLN A 318 -3.03 4.83 7.37
N ALA A 319 -2.03 5.65 7.05
CA ALA A 319 -2.20 7.03 6.60
C ALA A 319 -2.37 7.11 5.07
N TYR A 320 -3.57 6.80 4.60
CA TYR A 320 -3.93 6.83 3.17
C TYR A 320 -5.35 7.41 2.99
N ASP A 321 -5.60 7.97 1.81
CA ASP A 321 -6.89 8.54 1.42
C ASP A 321 -7.85 7.49 0.83
N ALA A 322 -9.15 7.77 0.86
CA ALA A 322 -10.18 6.86 0.32
C ALA A 322 -10.04 6.56 -1.18
N THR A 323 -9.28 7.36 -1.93
CA THR A 323 -8.98 7.15 -3.35
C THR A 323 -7.86 6.12 -3.59
N GLN A 324 -7.18 5.67 -2.53
CA GLN A 324 -6.04 4.74 -2.57
C GLN A 324 -6.45 3.35 -2.07
N ASP A 325 -7.62 2.87 -2.49
CA ASP A 325 -8.24 1.62 -2.02
C ASP A 325 -7.48 0.36 -2.47
N LEU A 326 -6.81 0.42 -3.63
CA LEU A 326 -6.01 -0.65 -4.17
C LEU A 326 -4.56 -0.58 -3.63
N GLN A 327 -4.28 -1.34 -2.58
CA GLN A 327 -2.93 -1.54 -2.03
C GLN A 327 -2.73 -3.00 -1.63
N LEU A 328 -1.87 -3.72 -2.34
CA LEU A 328 -1.69 -5.16 -2.11
C LEU A 328 -1.18 -5.46 -0.69
N CYS A 329 -0.24 -4.68 -0.15
CA CYS A 329 0.27 -4.92 1.21
C CYS A 329 -0.80 -4.71 2.30
N LEU A 330 -1.83 -3.91 2.07
CA LEU A 330 -2.87 -3.61 3.05
C LEU A 330 -4.08 -4.55 2.95
N ASN A 331 -4.58 -4.74 1.72
CA ASN A 331 -5.84 -5.42 1.43
C ASN A 331 -5.65 -6.79 0.77
N GLY A 332 -4.43 -7.10 0.32
CA GLY A 332 -4.14 -8.27 -0.49
C GLY A 332 -4.57 -8.10 -1.95
N CYS A 333 -4.48 -9.18 -2.71
CA CYS A 333 -4.86 -9.22 -4.11
C CYS A 333 -6.39 -9.24 -4.26
N PRO A 334 -6.96 -8.61 -5.31
CA PRO A 334 -8.36 -8.76 -5.65
C PRO A 334 -8.73 -10.23 -5.85
N SER A 335 -9.96 -10.64 -5.53
CA SER A 335 -10.37 -12.05 -5.58
C SER A 335 -10.20 -12.69 -6.97
N GLY A 336 -10.33 -11.93 -8.06
CA GLY A 336 -10.12 -12.43 -9.42
C GLY A 336 -8.64 -12.65 -9.80
N GLU A 337 -7.71 -12.09 -9.02
CA GLU A 337 -6.26 -12.23 -9.20
C GLU A 337 -5.65 -13.27 -8.25
N ARG A 338 -6.44 -13.89 -7.37
CA ARG A 338 -5.98 -14.90 -6.43
C ARG A 338 -5.92 -16.28 -7.09
N ILE A 339 -4.79 -16.96 -6.90
CA ILE A 339 -4.57 -18.35 -7.33
C ILE A 339 -4.95 -19.32 -6.21
N ASP A 340 -4.94 -18.87 -4.96
CA ASP A 340 -5.33 -19.66 -3.80
C ASP A 340 -6.85 -19.76 -3.65
N GLN A 341 -7.38 -20.98 -3.50
CA GLN A 341 -8.77 -21.19 -3.10
C GLN A 341 -8.87 -21.11 -1.57
N GLY A 342 -9.06 -19.90 -1.04
CA GLY A 342 -9.36 -19.70 0.38
C GLY A 342 -8.19 -19.95 1.34
N GLY A 343 -6.96 -19.61 0.92
CA GLY A 343 -5.74 -19.82 1.72
C GLY A 343 -5.07 -21.18 1.52
N HIS A 344 -5.62 -22.02 0.63
CA HIS A 344 -4.94 -23.22 0.13
C HIS A 344 -4.24 -22.89 -1.17
N LEU A 345 -2.92 -23.10 -1.22
CA LEU A 345 -2.14 -23.20 -2.46
C LEU A 345 -2.46 -24.55 -3.12
N PRO A 346 -3.31 -24.62 -4.16
CA PRO A 346 -3.57 -25.89 -4.82
C PRO A 346 -2.28 -26.30 -5.54
N LEU A 347 -1.59 -27.31 -5.03
CA LEU A 347 -0.46 -27.88 -5.76
C LEU A 347 -0.99 -28.40 -7.10
N PRO A 348 -0.34 -28.07 -8.24
CA PRO A 348 -0.80 -28.55 -9.53
C PRO A 348 -0.81 -30.09 -9.53
N LEU A 349 -1.98 -30.68 -9.79
CA LEU A 349 -2.16 -32.15 -9.85
C LEU A 349 -1.43 -32.78 -11.02
N PHE A 350 -1.08 -31.96 -12.03
CA PHE A 350 -0.27 -32.33 -13.18
C PHE A 350 0.61 -31.11 -13.53
N PRO A 351 1.95 -31.24 -13.60
CA PRO A 351 2.79 -30.21 -14.21
C PRO A 351 2.28 -29.97 -15.65
N PRO A 352 2.25 -28.73 -16.17
CA PRO A 352 1.91 -28.49 -17.56
C PRO A 352 2.84 -29.34 -18.44
N ALA A 353 2.25 -30.16 -19.32
CA ALA A 353 2.99 -31.06 -20.21
C ALA A 353 3.75 -30.24 -21.28
N LEU A 354 4.89 -29.67 -20.91
CA LEU A 354 5.71 -28.83 -21.81
C LEU A 354 6.85 -29.60 -22.48
N GLY A 355 7.00 -30.90 -22.21
CA GLY A 355 8.11 -31.71 -22.73
C GLY A 355 7.90 -32.40 -24.09
N LEU A 356 6.68 -32.52 -24.62
CA LEU A 356 6.42 -33.46 -25.75
C LEU A 356 6.14 -32.84 -27.12
N GLN A 357 5.95 -31.53 -27.24
CA GLN A 357 5.46 -30.96 -28.51
C GLN A 357 6.44 -30.05 -29.27
N LEU A 358 7.60 -29.71 -28.70
CA LEU A 358 8.63 -28.93 -29.41
C LEU A 358 9.82 -29.74 -29.95
N GLN A 359 9.97 -31.01 -29.57
CA GLN A 359 11.12 -31.84 -30.01
C GLN A 359 11.00 -32.40 -31.44
N GLN A 360 9.83 -32.29 -32.10
CA GLN A 360 9.62 -32.88 -33.43
C GLN A 360 9.82 -31.92 -34.62
N LEU A 361 10.06 -30.62 -34.42
CA LEU A 361 10.17 -29.67 -35.54
C LEU A 361 11.54 -29.01 -35.72
N ARG A 362 12.60 -29.47 -35.05
CA ARG A 362 13.93 -28.87 -35.23
C ARG A 362 15.11 -29.84 -35.20
N TRP A 363 15.00 -30.91 -35.98
CA TRP A 363 16.18 -31.63 -36.48
C TRP A 363 16.31 -31.32 -37.97
N HIS A 364 17.13 -30.36 -38.34
CA HIS A 364 17.90 -30.30 -39.59
C HIS A 364 19.02 -29.24 -39.44
N ASN A 365 20.24 -29.75 -39.25
CA ASN A 365 21.56 -29.21 -39.61
C ASN A 365 21.81 -27.69 -39.54
N TYR A 366 22.64 -27.25 -38.58
CA TYR A 366 23.90 -26.56 -38.90
C TYR A 366 24.81 -26.55 -37.67
N ALA A 367 26.00 -27.11 -37.83
CA ALA A 367 27.06 -27.09 -36.83
C ALA A 367 27.79 -25.76 -36.86
N SER A 368 27.89 -25.08 -35.73
CA SER A 368 28.96 -24.13 -35.44
C SER A 368 29.08 -23.93 -33.94
N GLN A 369 30.24 -24.34 -33.43
CA GLN A 369 30.69 -24.26 -32.05
C GLN A 369 30.78 -22.79 -31.58
N THR A 370 30.08 -22.46 -30.51
CA THR A 370 30.48 -21.43 -29.54
C THR A 370 30.02 -21.85 -28.14
N GLN A 371 30.95 -21.85 -27.19
CA GLN A 371 30.83 -22.37 -25.83
C GLN A 371 29.84 -21.58 -24.96
N ASP A 372 28.70 -22.19 -24.69
CA ASP A 372 28.12 -22.50 -23.37
C ASP A 372 28.53 -21.69 -22.12
N TYR A 373 27.57 -20.95 -21.58
CA TYR A 373 27.32 -20.82 -20.14
C TYR A 373 25.91 -21.40 -19.88
N PRO A 374 25.71 -22.35 -18.94
CA PRO A 374 24.41 -22.97 -18.76
C PRO A 374 23.48 -22.02 -17.99
N TYR A 375 22.72 -21.22 -18.75
CA TYR A 375 21.55 -20.51 -18.24
C TYR A 375 20.55 -21.54 -17.69
N GLY A 376 19.97 -21.24 -16.51
CA GLY A 376 19.21 -22.16 -15.66
C GLY A 376 18.33 -23.15 -16.43
N ALA A 377 18.61 -24.44 -16.26
CA ALA A 377 17.83 -25.51 -16.87
C ALA A 377 16.42 -25.50 -16.29
N MET A 378 15.42 -25.26 -17.14
CA MET A 378 14.02 -25.52 -16.82
C MET A 378 13.87 -27.03 -16.62
N GLN A 379 13.50 -27.45 -15.42
CA GLN A 379 13.41 -28.85 -15.05
C GLN A 379 11.95 -29.22 -14.79
N ASP A 380 11.53 -30.37 -15.30
CA ASP A 380 10.25 -30.98 -14.92
C ASP A 380 10.41 -31.57 -13.51
N PHE A 381 9.97 -30.83 -12.50
CA PHE A 381 9.97 -31.32 -11.13
C PHE A 381 8.79 -32.25 -10.88
N SER A 382 9.07 -33.44 -10.33
CA SER A 382 8.04 -34.21 -9.64
C SER A 382 7.71 -33.56 -8.29
N LEU A 383 6.52 -33.84 -7.74
CA LEU A 383 6.13 -33.32 -6.42
C LEU A 383 7.17 -33.65 -5.33
N GLU A 384 7.71 -34.87 -5.34
CA GLU A 384 8.71 -35.27 -4.34
C GLU A 384 10.07 -34.61 -4.62
N GLY A 385 10.47 -34.50 -5.89
CA GLY A 385 11.69 -33.78 -6.28
C GLY A 385 11.65 -32.30 -5.90
N ALA A 386 10.52 -31.62 -6.10
CA ALA A 386 10.32 -30.24 -5.66
C ALA A 386 10.41 -30.10 -4.14
N LYS A 387 9.77 -31.01 -3.38
CA LYS A 387 9.84 -31.03 -1.91
C LYS A 387 11.26 -31.23 -1.41
N ASP A 388 12.00 -32.16 -1.99
CA ASP A 388 13.38 -32.45 -1.57
C ASP A 388 14.29 -31.26 -1.87
N ARG A 389 14.17 -30.67 -3.06
CA ARG A 389 14.92 -29.47 -3.44
C ARG A 389 14.65 -28.28 -2.51
N CYS A 390 13.39 -28.03 -2.18
CA CYS A 390 13.03 -26.96 -1.24
C CYS A 390 13.54 -27.23 0.18
N ARG A 391 13.55 -28.50 0.61
CA ARG A 391 13.97 -28.91 1.96
C ARG A 391 15.45 -28.65 2.22
N GLU A 392 16.29 -28.61 1.19
CA GLU A 392 17.73 -28.29 1.31
C GLU A 392 18.00 -26.90 1.91
N LYS A 393 17.08 -25.94 1.73
CA LYS A 393 17.20 -24.56 2.22
C LYS A 393 16.11 -24.20 3.24
N LEU A 394 14.94 -24.80 3.12
CA LEU A 394 13.73 -24.52 3.91
C LEU A 394 13.34 -25.78 4.68
N GLU A 395 14.00 -26.01 5.82
CA GLU A 395 13.77 -27.20 6.65
C GLU A 395 12.35 -27.23 7.25
N VAL A 396 11.82 -26.06 7.60
CA VAL A 396 10.48 -25.89 8.18
C VAL A 396 9.45 -25.87 7.06
N ARG A 397 8.42 -26.72 7.17
CA ARG A 397 7.29 -26.81 6.23
C ARG A 397 6.25 -25.71 6.47
N ASP A 398 6.70 -24.46 6.49
CA ASP A 398 5.84 -23.27 6.57
C ASP A 398 5.46 -22.77 5.17
N ILE A 399 4.75 -21.63 5.10
CA ILE A 399 4.37 -21.00 3.83
C ILE A 399 5.53 -20.84 2.84
N TYR A 400 6.76 -20.55 3.29
CA TYR A 400 7.90 -20.34 2.37
C TYR A 400 8.32 -21.65 1.72
N PHE A 401 8.30 -22.75 2.48
CA PHE A 401 8.50 -24.08 1.92
C PHE A 401 7.42 -24.44 0.89
N HIS A 402 6.15 -24.22 1.23
CA HIS A 402 5.04 -24.54 0.33
C HIS A 402 5.02 -23.67 -0.94
N SER A 403 5.39 -22.40 -0.80
CA SER A 403 5.62 -21.45 -1.90
C SER A 403 6.71 -21.96 -2.84
N CYS A 404 7.86 -22.32 -2.29
CA CYS A 404 8.96 -22.90 -3.07
C CYS A 404 8.51 -24.14 -3.85
N VAL A 405 7.77 -25.06 -3.21
CA VAL A 405 7.29 -26.27 -3.89
C VAL A 405 6.32 -25.92 -5.01
N PHE A 406 5.42 -24.97 -4.77
CA PHE A 406 4.48 -24.49 -5.78
C PHE A 406 5.21 -23.88 -6.98
N ASP A 407 6.09 -22.90 -6.74
CA ASP A 407 6.91 -22.24 -7.76
C ASP A 407 7.67 -23.26 -8.64
N LEU A 408 8.32 -24.26 -8.02
CA LEU A 408 9.09 -25.27 -8.76
C LEU A 408 8.19 -26.11 -9.68
N LEU A 409 6.98 -26.45 -9.24
CA LEU A 409 6.04 -27.26 -10.01
C LEU A 409 5.34 -26.45 -11.12
N THR A 410 5.13 -25.15 -10.90
CA THR A 410 4.44 -24.27 -11.87
C THR A 410 5.40 -23.72 -12.92
N THR A 411 6.65 -23.46 -12.56
CA THR A 411 7.62 -22.76 -13.42
C THR A 411 8.77 -23.63 -13.92
N GLY A 412 9.15 -24.67 -13.19
CA GLY A 412 10.34 -25.46 -13.47
C GLY A 412 11.67 -24.73 -13.21
N ASP A 413 11.67 -23.53 -12.62
CA ASP A 413 12.88 -22.72 -12.39
C ASP A 413 13.41 -22.90 -10.95
N ALA A 414 14.57 -23.55 -10.82
CA ALA A 414 15.23 -23.82 -9.54
C ALA A 414 15.64 -22.55 -8.76
N ASN A 415 15.68 -21.36 -9.38
CA ASN A 415 16.00 -20.10 -8.71
C ASN A 415 14.91 -19.71 -7.69
N PHE A 416 13.68 -20.20 -7.86
CA PHE A 416 12.60 -19.94 -6.90
C PHE A 416 12.86 -20.55 -5.52
N THR A 417 13.67 -21.60 -5.42
CA THR A 417 14.16 -22.10 -4.11
C THR A 417 14.96 -21.03 -3.37
N VAL A 418 15.82 -20.31 -4.08
CA VAL A 418 16.62 -19.22 -3.50
C VAL A 418 15.74 -18.00 -3.21
N ALA A 419 14.73 -17.73 -4.04
CA ALA A 419 13.73 -16.69 -3.81
C ALA A 419 12.97 -16.88 -2.50
N ALA A 420 12.38 -18.07 -2.30
CA ALA A 420 11.65 -18.40 -1.08
C ALA A 420 12.55 -18.37 0.18
N TYR A 421 13.78 -18.90 0.09
CA TYR A 421 14.75 -18.83 1.18
C TYR A 421 15.12 -17.38 1.54
N SER A 422 15.40 -16.56 0.54
CA SER A 422 15.77 -15.16 0.77
C SER A 422 14.61 -14.35 1.35
N ALA A 423 13.38 -14.59 0.89
CA ALA A 423 12.18 -13.97 1.43
C ALA A 423 11.94 -14.34 2.91
N GLN A 424 12.21 -15.60 3.29
CA GLN A 424 12.19 -16.02 4.70
C GLN A 424 13.24 -15.25 5.51
N LYS A 425 14.45 -15.05 4.99
CA LYS A 425 15.50 -14.25 5.66
C LYS A 425 15.15 -12.78 5.78
N ASP A 426 14.45 -12.21 4.80
CA ASP A 426 13.95 -10.84 4.88
C ASP A 426 12.87 -10.67 5.93
N MET A 427 11.97 -11.64 6.03
CA MET A 427 10.99 -11.71 7.12
C MET A 427 11.68 -11.83 8.48
N GLU A 428 12.67 -12.71 8.64
CA GLU A 428 13.42 -12.86 9.91
C GLU A 428 14.18 -11.56 10.28
N SER A 429 14.56 -10.75 9.30
CA SER A 429 15.26 -9.47 9.52
C SER A 429 14.32 -8.31 9.86
N LEU A 430 13.18 -8.23 9.17
CA LEU A 430 12.31 -7.05 9.21
C LEU A 430 11.05 -7.22 10.06
N HIS A 431 10.55 -8.44 10.23
CA HIS A 431 9.28 -8.68 10.90
C HIS A 431 9.38 -8.49 12.42
N PRO A 432 8.58 -7.60 13.03
CA PRO A 432 8.75 -7.20 14.43
C PRO A 432 8.36 -8.27 15.45
N HIS A 433 7.42 -9.15 15.10
CA HIS A 433 6.90 -10.18 16.00
C HIS A 433 7.41 -11.57 15.59
N ARG A 434 8.33 -12.13 16.39
CA ARG A 434 8.94 -13.46 16.15
C ARG A 434 7.93 -14.60 16.21
N ASP A 435 6.92 -14.46 17.04
CA ASP A 435 5.80 -15.40 17.19
C ASP A 435 4.96 -15.54 15.91
N ARG A 436 4.97 -14.52 15.04
CA ARG A 436 4.23 -14.52 13.77
C ARG A 436 5.10 -14.84 12.55
N TRP A 437 6.37 -15.18 12.74
CA TRP A 437 7.26 -15.48 11.62
C TRP A 437 6.79 -16.67 10.79
N ARG A 438 6.29 -17.70 11.46
CA ARG A 438 5.83 -18.94 10.86
C ARG A 438 4.33 -18.89 10.64
N ILE A 439 3.92 -19.09 9.39
CA ILE A 439 2.53 -19.32 9.01
C ILE A 439 2.49 -20.74 8.45
N TYR A 440 1.63 -21.57 9.02
CA TYR A 440 1.46 -22.95 8.56
C TYR A 440 0.14 -23.08 7.79
N PRO A 441 0.10 -23.86 6.70
CA PRO A 441 -1.15 -24.19 6.03
C PRO A 441 -2.13 -24.85 7.01
N ARG A 442 -3.44 -24.61 6.83
CA ARG A 442 -4.48 -25.14 7.73
C ARG A 442 -4.46 -26.67 7.90
N ASP A 443 -3.89 -27.40 6.96
CA ASP A 443 -3.81 -28.88 6.99
C ASP A 443 -2.76 -29.42 7.98
N SER A 444 -1.91 -28.58 8.56
CA SER A 444 -0.99 -29.01 9.64
C SER A 444 -1.61 -28.90 11.03
N ALA A 445 -2.78 -28.25 11.17
CA ALA A 445 -3.49 -28.12 12.44
C ALA A 445 -4.36 -29.33 12.79
N THR A 446 -4.57 -30.26 11.84
CA THR A 446 -5.36 -31.49 12.08
C THR A 446 -4.59 -32.63 12.75
N SER A 447 -3.33 -32.42 13.14
CA SER A 447 -2.54 -33.45 13.85
C SER A 447 -2.15 -33.09 15.28
N ALA A 448 -2.57 -31.92 15.79
CA ALA A 448 -2.24 -31.51 17.16
C ALA A 448 -3.35 -30.63 17.78
N LEU A 449 -4.51 -31.21 18.07
CA LEU A 449 -5.20 -31.16 19.37
C LEU A 449 -6.62 -31.76 19.24
N HIS A 450 -6.97 -32.59 20.22
CA HIS A 450 -8.28 -33.18 20.51
C HIS A 450 -8.84 -34.25 19.56
N SER A 451 -8.46 -35.49 19.86
CA SER A 451 -9.44 -36.58 19.95
C SER A 451 -10.56 -36.13 20.90
N ASP A 452 -11.61 -35.54 20.34
CA ASP A 452 -12.85 -35.31 21.08
C ASP A 452 -13.86 -36.38 20.68
N SER A 453 -13.80 -37.49 21.42
CA SER A 453 -14.75 -38.62 21.40
C SER A 453 -16.13 -38.21 21.96
N GLN A 454 -16.67 -37.07 21.51
CA GLN A 454 -17.97 -36.55 21.93
C GLN A 454 -19.15 -37.05 21.07
N PRO A 455 -19.05 -37.22 19.73
CA PRO A 455 -20.21 -37.70 18.97
C PRO A 455 -20.47 -39.20 19.21
N ILE A 456 -19.41 -40.00 19.45
CA ILE A 456 -19.53 -41.44 19.71
C ILE A 456 -20.12 -41.70 21.11
N LYS A 457 -19.68 -40.96 22.14
CA LYS A 457 -20.25 -41.10 23.49
C LYS A 457 -21.72 -40.68 23.56
N ARG A 458 -22.13 -39.64 22.84
CA ARG A 458 -23.55 -39.24 22.74
C ARG A 458 -24.39 -40.29 22.00
N LEU A 459 -23.86 -40.89 20.93
CA LEU A 459 -24.57 -41.94 20.20
C LEU A 459 -24.72 -43.22 21.04
N VAL A 460 -23.69 -43.61 21.79
CA VAL A 460 -23.73 -44.76 22.71
C VAL A 460 -24.69 -44.50 23.87
N LEU A 461 -24.73 -43.30 24.43
CA LEU A 461 -25.67 -42.95 25.50
C LEU A 461 -27.13 -42.94 24.99
N LEU A 462 -27.38 -42.42 23.78
CA LEU A 462 -28.70 -42.45 23.17
C LEU A 462 -29.17 -43.86 22.83
N LEU A 463 -28.26 -44.73 22.36
CA LEU A 463 -28.55 -46.15 22.11
C LEU A 463 -28.83 -46.92 23.40
N LEU A 464 -28.08 -46.65 24.48
CA LEU A 464 -28.33 -47.24 25.80
C LEU A 464 -29.67 -46.78 26.39
N CYS A 465 -30.03 -45.50 26.24
CA CYS A 465 -31.33 -44.99 26.65
C CYS A 465 -32.50 -45.54 25.82
N ALA A 466 -32.29 -45.78 24.52
CA ALA A 466 -33.31 -46.40 23.67
C ALA A 466 -33.53 -47.89 24.00
N LEU A 467 -32.45 -48.61 24.34
CA LEU A 467 -32.53 -50.01 24.77
C LEU A 467 -33.20 -50.18 26.15
N SER A 468 -32.99 -49.24 27.08
CA SER A 468 -33.67 -49.30 28.39
C SER A 468 -35.16 -48.99 28.32
N VAL A 469 -35.63 -48.25 27.31
CA VAL A 469 -37.06 -48.00 27.06
C VAL A 469 -37.73 -49.17 26.33
N ALA A 470 -36.97 -49.99 25.58
CA ALA A 470 -37.50 -51.16 24.88
C ALA A 470 -37.54 -52.44 25.74
N LEU A 471 -36.87 -52.44 26.91
CA LEU A 471 -36.85 -53.57 27.86
C LEU A 471 -37.72 -53.37 29.11
N MET A 472 -38.45 -52.26 29.20
CA MET A 472 -39.59 -52.09 30.11
C MET A 472 -40.89 -52.25 29.32
#